data_AF-A0A0N0BIP1-F1
#
_entry.id   AF-A0A0N0BIP1-F1
#
_cell.length_a   1.000
_cell.length_b   1.000
_cell.length_c   1.000
_cell.angle_alpha   90.00
_cell.angle_beta   90.00
_cell.angle_gamma   90.00
#
_symmetry.space_group_name_H-M   'P 1'
#
loop_
_entity.id
_entity.type
_entity.pdbx_description
1 polymer ?
#
loop_
_entity_poly.entity_id
_entity_poly.type
_entity_poly.pdbx_seq_one_letter_code
_entity_poly.pdbx_strand_id
1 'polypeptide(L)'
;DIKNHYVNTYKCPSPFINVGQVQYLQWTGFFTRKQIKSLYTIMKKYVSMIHTLPWAALHVQGFSDSPVSWDLKEHTFYTDGDNSYTIVFRPGAHSIIRKSLSSNNKPRISQ
;
A
#
# COMPACT_ATOMS: atom_id res chain seq x y z
N ASP A 1 0.84 -28.58 19.03
CA ASP A 1 1.58 -28.25 17.79
C ASP A 1 1.50 -26.78 17.42
N ILE A 2 2.40 -25.94 17.95
CA ILE A 2 2.42 -24.46 17.73
C ILE A 2 3.53 -24.05 16.73
N LYS A 3 4.38 -24.99 16.28
CA LYS A 3 5.63 -24.70 15.55
C LYS A 3 5.47 -24.16 14.12
N ASN A 4 4.29 -24.27 13.48
CA ASN A 4 4.13 -23.99 12.05
C ASN A 4 3.48 -22.65 11.69
N HIS A 5 3.11 -21.80 12.66
CA HIS A 5 2.41 -20.54 12.36
C HIS A 5 3.27 -19.46 11.69
N TYR A 6 4.60 -19.61 11.68
CA TYR A 6 5.52 -18.64 11.08
C TYR A 6 5.95 -19.01 9.64
N VAL A 7 5.52 -20.16 9.13
CA VAL A 7 5.86 -20.59 7.77
C VAL A 7 4.96 -19.85 6.79
N ASN A 8 5.58 -19.08 5.89
CA ASN A 8 4.89 -18.38 4.82
C ASN A 8 4.39 -19.38 3.76
N THR A 9 3.08 -19.40 3.49
CA THR A 9 2.46 -20.20 2.43
C THR A 9 2.26 -19.44 1.10
N TYR A 10 2.52 -18.13 1.07
CA TYR A 10 2.43 -17.31 -0.13
C TYR A 10 3.50 -17.72 -1.15
N LYS A 11 3.08 -17.90 -2.41
CA LYS A 11 3.95 -18.20 -3.53
C LYS A 11 4.18 -16.94 -4.37
N CYS A 12 5.43 -16.70 -4.76
CA CYS A 12 5.76 -15.62 -5.68
C CYS A 12 5.27 -15.98 -7.09
N PRO A 13 4.51 -15.10 -7.78
CA PRO A 13 4.07 -15.35 -9.14
C PRO A 13 5.26 -15.34 -10.12
N SER A 14 5.22 -16.21 -11.13
CA SER A 14 6.17 -16.20 -12.24
C SER A 14 5.75 -15.16 -13.30
N PRO A 15 6.68 -14.40 -13.90
CA PRO A 15 8.13 -14.43 -13.68
C PRO A 15 8.57 -13.67 -12.43
N PHE A 16 9.62 -14.16 -11.76
CA PHE A 16 10.24 -13.51 -10.61
C PHE A 16 11.76 -13.44 -10.76
N ILE A 17 12.38 -12.53 -10.01
CA ILE A 17 13.83 -12.41 -9.88
C ILE A 17 14.22 -12.65 -8.42
N ASN A 18 15.39 -13.25 -8.21
CA ASN A 18 15.96 -13.33 -6.87
C ASN A 18 16.65 -12.00 -6.56
N VAL A 19 16.22 -11.34 -5.50
CA VAL A 19 16.86 -10.14 -4.97
C VAL A 19 17.57 -10.53 -3.68
N GLY A 20 18.73 -9.93 -3.43
CA GLY A 20 19.47 -10.16 -2.19
C GLY A 20 18.76 -9.53 -0.99
N GLN A 21 19.38 -8.54 -0.38
CA GLN A 21 18.79 -7.90 0.79
C GLN A 21 17.60 -7.01 0.42
N VAL A 22 16.47 -7.24 1.11
CA VAL A 22 15.29 -6.38 1.05
C VAL A 22 15.18 -5.59 2.36
N GLN A 23 14.89 -4.30 2.26
CA GLN A 23 14.61 -3.46 3.42
C GLN A 23 13.10 -3.27 3.55
N TYR A 24 12.57 -3.57 4.74
CA TYR A 24 11.18 -3.39 5.09
C TYR A 24 11.09 -2.49 6.31
N LEU A 25 10.26 -1.45 6.22
CA LEU A 25 10.04 -0.51 7.30
C LEU A 25 8.55 -0.24 7.44
N GLN A 26 8.08 -0.36 8.68
CA GLN A 26 6.69 -0.14 9.04
C GLN A 26 6.63 0.93 10.13
N TRP A 27 5.75 1.90 9.92
CA TRP A 27 5.40 2.88 10.94
C TRP A 27 3.90 2.88 11.16
N THR A 28 3.51 3.06 12.41
CA THR A 28 2.11 3.11 12.81
C THR A 28 1.90 4.35 13.66
N GLY A 29 0.79 5.03 13.44
CA GLY A 29 0.45 6.27 14.13
C GLY A 29 -0.42 7.18 13.27
N PHE A 30 -0.62 8.40 13.76
CA PHE A 30 -1.43 9.38 13.07
C PHE A 30 -0.57 10.22 12.11
N PHE A 31 -0.65 9.91 10.82
CA PHE A 31 0.05 10.63 9.76
C PHE A 31 -0.88 11.59 9.03
N THR A 32 -0.49 12.85 8.99
CA THR A 32 -1.17 13.84 8.16
C THR A 32 -0.87 13.62 6.68
N ARG A 33 -1.79 14.04 5.80
CA ARG A 33 -1.56 14.06 4.35
C ARG A 33 -0.28 14.79 3.94
N LYS A 34 0.11 15.84 4.67
CA LYS A 34 1.35 16.59 4.41
C LYS A 34 2.59 15.73 4.66
N GLN A 35 2.61 14.98 5.76
CA GLN A 35 3.69 14.04 6.07
C GLN A 35 3.79 12.94 5.01
N ILE A 36 2.66 12.35 4.60
CA ILE A 36 2.67 11.32 3.55
C ILE A 36 3.15 11.88 2.20
N LYS A 37 2.76 13.11 1.84
CA LYS A 37 3.27 13.78 0.63
C LYS A 37 4.79 14.03 0.70
N SER A 38 5.30 14.35 1.88
CA SER A 38 6.74 14.49 2.11
C SER A 38 7.47 13.16 1.89
N LEU A 39 6.97 12.07 2.52
CA LEU A 39 7.50 10.72 2.34
C LEU A 39 7.49 10.29 0.87
N TYR A 40 6.41 10.55 0.14
CA TYR A 40 6.35 10.30 -1.30
C TYR A 40 7.46 11.00 -2.07
N THR A 41 7.70 12.28 -1.77
CA THR A 41 8.74 13.08 -2.45
C THR A 41 10.13 12.54 -2.15
N ILE A 42 10.39 12.17 -0.89
CA ILE A 42 11.66 11.58 -0.46
C ILE A 42 11.89 10.23 -1.15
N MET A 43 10.90 9.34 -1.14
CA MET A 43 10.95 8.04 -1.80
C MET A 43 11.21 8.18 -3.31
N LYS A 44 10.50 9.11 -3.97
CA LYS A 44 10.69 9.38 -5.40
C LYS A 44 12.13 9.82 -5.68
N LYS A 45 12.67 10.75 -4.90
CA LYS A 45 14.07 11.22 -5.05
C LYS A 45 15.06 10.10 -4.81
N TYR A 46 14.89 9.32 -3.74
CA TYR A 46 15.76 8.19 -3.40
C TYR A 46 15.84 7.15 -4.52
N VAL A 47 14.69 6.74 -5.06
CA VAL A 47 14.63 5.76 -6.15
C VAL A 47 15.23 6.32 -7.45
N SER A 48 15.06 7.61 -7.72
CA SER A 48 15.72 8.26 -8.87
C SER A 48 17.24 8.34 -8.74
N MET A 49 17.80 8.29 -7.53
CA MET A 49 19.26 8.33 -7.32
C MET A 49 19.90 6.94 -7.48
N ILE A 50 19.15 5.85 -7.26
CA ILE A 50 19.68 4.48 -7.25
C ILE A 50 19.19 3.73 -8.48
N HIS A 51 19.99 3.77 -9.55
CA HIS A 51 19.67 3.14 -10.83
C HIS A 51 19.67 1.61 -10.79
N THR A 52 20.31 0.99 -9.80
CA THR A 52 20.39 -0.47 -9.64
C THR A 52 19.18 -1.08 -8.95
N LEU A 53 18.31 -0.26 -8.36
CA LEU A 53 17.13 -0.74 -7.64
C LEU A 53 16.04 -1.16 -8.63
N PRO A 54 15.51 -2.39 -8.59
CA PRO A 54 14.47 -2.78 -9.55
C PRO A 54 13.17 -2.00 -9.34
N TRP A 55 12.78 -1.81 -8.07
CA TRP A 55 11.64 -0.98 -7.65
C TRP A 55 11.67 -0.77 -6.12
N ALA A 56 10.89 0.21 -5.65
CA ALA A 56 10.51 0.34 -4.25
C ALA A 56 9.00 0.59 -4.14
N ALA A 57 8.42 0.33 -2.97
CA ALA A 57 7.01 0.57 -2.72
C ALA A 57 6.80 1.42 -1.46
N LEU A 58 5.80 2.30 -1.52
CA LEU A 58 5.22 2.99 -0.38
C LEU A 58 3.77 2.51 -0.25
N HIS A 59 3.47 1.80 0.83
CA HIS A 59 2.11 1.40 1.18
C HIS A 59 1.59 2.29 2.31
N VAL A 60 0.37 2.79 2.15
CA VAL A 60 -0.31 3.60 3.15
C VAL A 60 -1.66 2.96 3.41
N GLN A 61 -1.84 2.51 4.65
CA GLN A 61 -3.10 2.00 5.16
C GLN A 61 -3.81 3.11 5.94
N GLY A 62 -5.10 3.27 5.66
CA GLY A 62 -5.97 4.19 6.38
C GLY A 62 -6.47 3.60 7.68
N PHE A 63 -7.29 4.36 8.37
CA PHE A 63 -7.99 3.91 9.58
C PHE A 63 -9.32 3.27 9.19
N SER A 64 -9.61 2.10 9.77
CA SER A 64 -10.87 1.37 9.52
C SER A 64 -12.10 2.14 10.03
N ASP A 65 -11.92 2.98 11.06
CA ASP A 65 -12.93 3.81 11.72
C ASP A 65 -13.02 5.24 11.16
N SER A 66 -12.38 5.53 10.02
CA SER A 66 -12.51 6.85 9.38
C SER A 66 -13.96 7.07 8.91
N PRO A 67 -14.70 8.08 9.36
CA PRO A 67 -16.11 8.26 8.99
C PRO A 67 -16.28 8.71 7.53
N VAL A 68 -15.30 9.44 7.02
CA VAL A 68 -15.25 9.95 5.63
C VAL A 68 -13.83 9.79 5.13
N SER A 69 -13.64 9.18 3.96
CA SER A 69 -12.33 9.15 3.30
C SER A 69 -12.47 9.17 1.78
N TRP A 70 -11.37 9.46 1.09
CA TRP A 70 -11.29 9.50 -0.38
C TRP A 70 -12.41 10.28 -1.07
N ASP A 71 -12.17 11.58 -1.30
CA ASP A 71 -13.09 12.46 -2.05
C ASP A 71 -14.44 12.64 -1.35
N LEU A 72 -14.40 12.76 -0.01
CA LEU A 72 -15.56 13.01 0.85
C LEU A 72 -16.64 11.92 0.79
N LYS A 73 -16.28 10.69 0.43
CA LYS A 73 -17.22 9.57 0.47
C LYS A 73 -17.34 9.02 1.88
N GLU A 74 -18.59 8.94 2.35
CA GLU A 74 -18.93 8.29 3.61
C GLU A 74 -18.48 6.85 3.57
N HIS A 75 -17.84 6.41 4.65
CA HIS A 75 -17.57 5.00 4.84
C HIS A 75 -18.91 4.27 4.98
N THR A 76 -19.15 3.28 4.10
CA THR A 76 -20.33 2.44 4.25
C THR A 76 -20.16 1.53 5.47
N PHE A 77 -21.10 1.62 6.41
CA PHE A 77 -21.16 0.84 7.66
C PHE A 77 -21.17 -0.68 7.45
N TYR A 78 -21.50 -1.14 6.23
CA TYR A 78 -21.76 -2.54 5.90
C TYR A 78 -20.55 -3.31 5.36
N THR A 79 -19.42 -2.65 5.04
CA THR A 79 -18.17 -3.30 4.61
C THR A 79 -17.00 -2.79 5.44
N ASP A 80 -15.99 -3.64 5.65
CA ASP A 80 -14.76 -3.27 6.34
C ASP A 80 -14.21 -1.95 5.78
N GLY A 81 -13.91 -0.98 6.64
CA GLY A 81 -13.55 0.39 6.28
C GLY A 81 -12.11 0.56 5.77
N ASP A 82 -11.37 -0.54 5.60
CA ASP A 82 -9.94 -0.52 5.26
C ASP A 82 -9.64 0.01 3.84
N ASN A 83 -9.32 1.30 3.77
CA ASN A 83 -8.81 1.91 2.56
C ASN A 83 -7.30 1.99 2.59
N SER A 84 -6.66 1.47 1.55
CA SER A 84 -5.21 1.55 1.41
C SER A 84 -4.79 1.88 -0.01
N TYR A 85 -3.57 2.37 -0.17
CA TYR A 85 -2.98 2.56 -1.48
C TYR A 85 -1.50 2.22 -1.44
N THR A 86 -1.02 1.66 -2.55
CA THR A 86 0.37 1.31 -2.77
C THR A 86 0.88 2.06 -3.98
N ILE A 87 2.00 2.75 -3.79
CA ILE A 87 2.73 3.43 -4.85
C ILE A 87 4.00 2.63 -5.11
N VAL A 88 4.18 2.17 -6.35
CA VAL A 88 5.38 1.48 -6.81
C VAL A 88 6.22 2.44 -7.63
N PHE A 89 7.46 2.63 -7.22
CA PHE A 89 8.46 3.47 -7.87
C PHE A 89 9.44 2.60 -8.64
N ARG A 90 9.84 3.06 -9.82
CA ARG A 90 10.88 2.42 -10.65
C ARG A 90 11.87 3.51 -11.09
N PRO A 91 13.19 3.26 -11.03
CA PRO A 91 14.16 4.23 -11.55
C PRO A 91 13.91 4.50 -13.03
N GLY A 92 13.97 5.76 -13.44
CA GLY A 92 13.82 6.16 -14.85
C GLY A 92 12.45 5.96 -15.49
N ALA A 93 11.44 5.50 -14.74
CA ALA A 93 10.10 5.23 -15.25
C ALA A 93 8.99 5.87 -14.41
N HIS A 94 7.77 5.91 -14.95
CA HIS A 94 6.59 6.37 -14.21
C HIS A 94 6.25 5.44 -13.04
N SER A 95 5.80 6.05 -11.93
CA SER A 95 5.26 5.35 -10.77
C SER A 95 3.89 4.78 -11.08
N ILE A 96 3.58 3.64 -10.45
CA ILE A 96 2.29 2.97 -10.54
C ILE A 96 1.57 3.16 -9.21
N ILE A 97 0.30 3.53 -9.25
CA ILE A 97 -0.53 3.70 -8.05
C ILE A 97 -1.65 2.66 -8.10
N ARG A 98 -1.70 1.81 -7.08
CA ARG A 98 -2.80 0.87 -6.83
C ARG A 98 -3.58 1.35 -5.61
N LYS A 99 -4.91 1.40 -5.72
CA LYS A 99 -5.81 1.66 -4.60
C LYS A 99 -6.54 0.37 -4.23
N SER A 100 -6.68 0.13 -2.94
CA SER A 100 -7.58 -0.86 -2.37
C SER A 100 -8.70 -0.10 -1.67
N LEU A 101 -9.91 -0.24 -2.18
CA LEU A 101 -11.08 0.45 -1.66
C LEU A 101 -12.09 -0.61 -1.23
N SER A 102 -12.26 -0.79 0.07
CA SER A 102 -13.26 -1.70 0.64
C SER A 102 -14.56 -0.96 1.00
N SER A 103 -14.47 0.31 1.41
CA SER A 103 -15.58 1.11 1.94
C SER A 103 -16.46 1.82 0.89
N ASN A 104 -16.02 1.83 -0.38
CA ASN A 104 -16.66 2.57 -1.48
C ASN A 104 -17.44 1.67 -2.45
N ASN A 105 -17.57 0.38 -2.15
CA ASN A 105 -18.33 -0.54 -2.98
C ASN A 105 -19.80 -0.43 -2.62
N LYS A 106 -20.64 0.02 -3.57
CA LYS A 106 -22.09 -0.06 -3.40
C LYS A 106 -22.47 -1.54 -3.19
N PRO A 107 -23.28 -1.88 -2.17
CA PRO A 107 -23.81 -3.22 -2.07
C PRO A 107 -24.56 -3.53 -3.37
N ARG A 108 -24.26 -4.69 -3.98
CA ARG A 108 -25.01 -5.20 -5.13
C ARG A 108 -26.36 -5.70 -4.62
N ILE A 109 -27.25 -4.78 -4.28
CA ILE A 109 -28.65 -5.10 -4.05
C ILE A 109 -29.29 -5.11 -5.44
N SER A 110 -29.35 -6.27 -6.08
CA SER A 110 -30.31 -6.50 -7.15
C SER A 110 -31.69 -6.59 -6.49
N GLN A 111 -32.47 -5.51 -6.58
CA GLN A 111 -33.92 -5.58 -6.41
C GLN A 111 -34.55 -6.01 -7.73
#